data_AF-A0AB34H6C9-F1
#
_entry.id   AF-A0AB34H6C9-F1
#
_cell.length_a   1.000
_cell.length_b   1.000
_cell.length_c   1.000
_cell.angle_alpha   90.00
_cell.angle_beta   90.00
_cell.angle_gamma   90.00
#
_symmetry.space_group_name_H-M   'P 1'
#
loop_
_entity.id
_entity.type
_entity.pdbx_description
1 polymer ?
#
loop_
_entity_poly.entity_id
_entity_poly.type
_entity_poly.pdbx_seq_one_letter_code
_entity_poly.pdbx_strand_id
1 'polypeptide(L)'
;MESQRWLPLEANPEVTNQVNIQYIHIISLLTLNWFSPPFYQFLKQLGLHPNWQFVDVYGMDPELLSMVPRPVCAVLLLFPITEKYEICRTEEEEKIKSQGQDVTSSVYFMKQTISNACGTIGLIHAIANNKDKMHFESGSTLKKFLEESASMSPEERARYLENYDVGTFSVLISCAIRVTHETSAHEGQTEAPNIDEKVDLHFIALVHVDGHLYELDGRKPFPINHGETSDETLLEDAIEVCKKFMERDPDELRFNAIALSAA
;
A
#
# COMPACT_ATOMS: atom_id res chain seq x y z
N MET A 1 -14.54 -18.43 -13.60
CA MET A 1 -13.57 -17.33 -13.78
C MET A 1 -12.41 -17.69 -12.90
N GLU A 2 -11.24 -17.98 -13.46
CA GLU A 2 -10.03 -18.16 -12.66
C GLU A 2 -9.77 -16.87 -11.89
N SER A 3 -9.59 -16.98 -10.57
CA SER A 3 -9.23 -15.85 -9.72
C SER A 3 -7.89 -15.30 -10.17
N GLN A 4 -7.83 -14.02 -10.53
CA GLN A 4 -6.60 -13.36 -10.94
C GLN A 4 -5.55 -13.43 -9.82
N ARG A 5 -4.33 -13.83 -10.16
CA ARG A 5 -3.18 -13.94 -9.24
C ARG A 5 -2.05 -13.08 -9.76
N TRP A 6 -1.50 -12.22 -8.91
CA TRP A 6 -0.35 -11.39 -9.23
C TRP A 6 0.90 -11.94 -8.50
N LEU A 7 2.07 -11.33 -8.71
CA LEU A 7 3.28 -11.65 -7.97
C LEU A 7 3.32 -10.85 -6.66
N PRO A 8 3.85 -11.37 -5.55
CA PRO A 8 3.98 -10.59 -4.32
C PRO A 8 5.02 -9.47 -4.50
N LEU A 9 4.78 -8.31 -3.89
CA LEU A 9 5.76 -7.21 -3.82
C LEU A 9 6.73 -7.43 -2.64
N GLU A 10 8.01 -7.09 -2.82
CA GLU A 10 9.00 -7.04 -1.74
C GLU A 10 8.76 -5.81 -0.84
N ALA A 11 8.80 -5.99 0.48
CA ALA A 11 8.72 -4.88 1.43
C ALA A 11 10.04 -4.11 1.47
N ASN A 12 10.24 -3.26 0.47
CA ASN A 12 11.48 -2.53 0.27
C ASN A 12 11.16 -1.07 -0.14
N PRO A 13 11.69 -0.07 0.59
CA PRO A 13 11.56 1.33 0.21
C PRO A 13 12.03 1.60 -1.22
N GLU A 14 13.03 0.90 -1.75
CA GLU A 14 13.48 1.09 -3.13
C GLU A 14 12.44 0.63 -4.16
N VAL A 15 11.80 -0.52 -3.93
CA VAL A 15 10.71 -1.05 -4.79
C VAL A 15 9.51 -0.11 -4.76
N THR A 16 9.24 0.50 -3.61
CA THR A 16 8.09 1.40 -3.43
C THR A 16 8.38 2.84 -3.88
N ASN A 17 9.60 3.36 -3.69
CA ASN A 17 9.89 4.79 -3.87
C ASN A 17 10.49 5.21 -5.18
N GLN A 18 11.31 4.36 -5.80
CA GLN A 18 12.59 4.87 -6.32
C GLN A 18 12.48 6.20 -7.10
N VAL A 19 13.32 7.13 -6.70
CA VAL A 19 13.64 8.39 -7.36
C VAL A 19 15.11 8.25 -7.72
N ASN A 20 15.43 8.10 -9.00
CA ASN A 20 16.84 8.14 -9.40
C ASN A 20 17.21 9.58 -9.74
N ILE A 21 17.72 10.32 -8.75
CA ILE A 21 18.55 11.51 -8.97
C ILE A 21 19.99 11.02 -9.01
N GLN A 22 20.40 10.44 -10.14
CA GLN A 22 21.78 10.48 -10.58
C GLN A 22 21.78 10.42 -12.12
N TYR A 23 22.46 11.38 -12.73
CA TYR A 23 22.50 11.74 -14.16
C TYR A 23 21.56 12.87 -14.64
N ILE A 24 21.55 14.00 -13.95
CA ILE A 24 21.59 15.29 -14.65
C ILE A 24 23.07 15.62 -14.88
N HIS A 25 23.63 15.18 -16.00
CA HIS A 25 24.59 15.92 -16.83
C HIS A 25 25.14 15.02 -17.94
N ILE A 26 25.08 15.54 -19.17
CA ILE A 26 25.65 15.01 -20.43
C ILE A 26 24.75 13.89 -21.00
N ILE A 27 23.97 14.08 -22.07
CA ILE A 27 24.42 14.32 -23.44
C ILE A 27 23.40 15.21 -24.16
N SER A 28 23.89 16.35 -24.64
CA SER A 28 23.27 17.11 -25.71
C SER A 28 23.59 16.41 -27.04
N LEU A 29 22.59 16.39 -27.93
CA LEU A 29 22.69 16.22 -29.39
C LEU A 29 22.83 14.79 -29.95
N LEU A 30 21.77 14.46 -30.71
CA LEU A 30 21.71 13.68 -31.95
C LEU A 30 21.03 12.31 -31.88
N THR A 31 20.05 12.20 -32.78
CA THR A 31 19.36 11.01 -33.30
C THR A 31 18.13 10.52 -32.54
N LEU A 32 16.98 10.79 -33.17
CA LEU A 32 15.79 9.97 -33.18
C LEU A 32 16.16 8.49 -33.13
N ASN A 33 15.93 7.83 -31.99
CA ASN A 33 15.57 6.43 -31.93
C ASN A 33 14.93 6.09 -30.58
N TRP A 34 13.83 5.38 -30.72
CA TRP A 34 12.80 5.13 -29.73
C TRP A 34 13.15 3.92 -28.87
N PHE A 35 14.28 3.95 -28.16
CA PHE A 35 14.68 2.87 -27.26
C PHE A 35 15.47 3.44 -26.07
N SER A 36 14.81 3.56 -24.93
CA SER A 36 15.44 3.69 -23.61
C SER A 36 14.86 2.59 -22.73
N PRO A 37 15.68 1.77 -22.04
CA PRO A 37 15.20 0.59 -21.31
C PRO A 37 14.34 1.02 -20.11
N PRO A 38 13.19 0.36 -19.84
CA PRO A 38 12.32 0.72 -18.73
C PRO A 38 12.75 -0.01 -17.46
N PHE A 39 13.45 0.68 -16.56
CA PHE A 39 13.50 0.33 -15.14
C PHE A 39 12.74 1.44 -14.42
N TYR A 40 11.52 1.17 -13.96
CA TYR A 40 10.56 2.22 -13.62
C TYR A 40 9.68 1.84 -12.41
N GLN A 41 9.47 2.86 -11.57
CA GLN A 41 9.34 2.84 -10.11
C GLN A 41 7.87 3.00 -9.70
N PHE A 42 7.34 2.27 -8.71
CA PHE A 42 5.88 2.14 -8.48
C PHE A 42 5.13 3.48 -8.26
N LEU A 43 5.51 4.29 -7.25
CA LEU A 43 4.82 5.57 -6.97
C LEU A 43 4.97 6.60 -8.09
N LYS A 44 6.16 6.67 -8.70
CA LYS A 44 6.44 7.58 -9.81
C LYS A 44 5.69 7.18 -11.09
N GLN A 45 5.62 5.89 -11.39
CA GLN A 45 4.81 5.37 -12.50
C GLN A 45 3.32 5.67 -12.30
N LEU A 46 2.85 5.66 -11.05
CA LEU A 46 1.50 6.07 -10.71
C LEU A 46 1.29 7.59 -10.76
N GLY A 47 2.36 8.36 -11.01
CA GLY A 47 2.33 9.81 -11.22
C GLY A 47 2.25 10.61 -9.94
N LEU A 48 2.80 10.10 -8.83
CA LEU A 48 2.92 10.84 -7.58
C LEU A 48 4.21 11.68 -7.59
N HIS A 49 4.10 12.95 -7.23
CA HIS A 49 5.27 13.82 -7.04
C HIS A 49 6.06 13.35 -5.81
N PRO A 50 7.42 13.36 -5.83
CA PRO A 50 8.25 12.78 -4.78
C PRO A 50 8.33 13.61 -3.48
N ASN A 51 7.23 14.25 -3.06
CA ASN A 51 7.15 14.94 -1.76
C ASN A 51 7.07 13.95 -0.58
N TRP A 52 6.66 12.71 -0.87
CA TRP A 52 6.50 11.65 0.10
C TRP A 52 7.25 10.42 -0.38
N GLN A 53 8.01 9.81 0.53
CA GLN A 53 8.77 8.60 0.29
C GLN A 53 8.63 7.66 1.48
N PHE A 54 8.49 6.37 1.18
CA PHE A 54 8.63 5.30 2.15
C PHE A 54 10.04 5.26 2.73
N VAL A 55 10.16 4.95 4.00
CA VAL A 55 11.46 4.65 4.63
C VAL A 55 11.31 3.40 5.46
N ASP A 56 12.39 2.67 5.63
CA ASP A 56 12.41 1.51 6.52
C ASP A 56 12.22 1.96 7.97
N VAL A 57 11.42 1.18 8.70
CA VAL A 57 11.33 1.29 10.15
C VAL A 57 12.21 0.20 10.77
N TYR A 58 13.39 0.58 11.23
CA TYR A 58 14.39 -0.37 11.75
C TYR A 58 13.98 -1.03 13.08
N GLY A 59 13.09 -0.43 13.83
CA GLY A 59 12.55 -0.98 15.06
C GLY A 59 11.51 -0.08 15.71
N MET A 60 10.98 -0.55 16.85
CA MET A 60 9.77 -0.01 17.48
C MET A 60 10.03 0.71 18.80
N ASP A 61 11.30 0.87 19.17
CA ASP A 61 11.72 1.70 20.29
C ASP A 61 11.83 3.18 19.86
N PRO A 62 11.69 4.13 20.80
CA PRO A 62 11.72 5.56 20.48
C PRO A 62 13.00 6.02 19.79
N GLU A 63 14.14 5.37 20.03
CA GLU A 63 15.42 5.72 19.43
C GLU A 63 15.42 5.39 17.93
N LEU A 64 14.99 4.19 17.55
CA LEU A 64 14.87 3.80 16.15
C LEU A 64 13.74 4.55 15.43
N LEU A 65 12.61 4.83 16.09
CA LEU A 65 11.54 5.66 15.52
C LEU A 65 11.95 7.12 15.32
N SER A 66 12.99 7.61 16.00
CA SER A 66 13.52 8.95 15.78
C SER A 66 14.26 9.08 14.44
N MET A 67 14.69 7.96 13.85
CA MET A 67 15.38 7.93 12.55
C MET A 67 14.44 8.12 11.36
N VAL A 68 13.15 7.86 11.54
CA VAL A 68 12.12 8.03 10.51
C VAL A 68 11.86 9.53 10.31
N PRO A 69 11.99 10.06 9.07
CA PRO A 69 11.68 11.45 8.78
C PRO A 69 10.21 11.77 9.09
N ARG A 70 9.97 12.99 9.60
CA ARG A 70 8.63 13.48 9.95
C ARG A 70 8.25 14.67 9.08
N PRO A 71 6.95 14.90 8.80
CA PRO A 71 5.79 14.11 9.24
C PRO A 71 5.67 12.75 8.54
N VAL A 72 4.97 11.81 9.19
CA VAL A 72 4.59 10.50 8.63
C VAL A 72 3.08 10.51 8.39
N CYS A 73 2.62 9.99 7.25
CA CYS A 73 1.19 10.00 6.90
C CYS A 73 0.57 8.61 6.72
N ALA A 74 1.39 7.56 6.59
CA ALA A 74 0.94 6.18 6.57
C ALA A 74 2.06 5.23 7.01
N VAL A 75 1.71 4.08 7.55
CA VAL A 75 2.62 2.96 7.80
C VAL A 75 2.08 1.72 7.09
N LEU A 76 2.91 1.04 6.31
CA LEU A 76 2.58 -0.28 5.77
C LEU A 76 3.27 -1.34 6.60
N LEU A 77 2.50 -2.31 7.09
CA LEU A 77 3.01 -3.47 7.81
C LEU A 77 2.87 -4.71 6.94
N LEU A 78 3.97 -5.41 6.70
CA LEU A 78 4.02 -6.77 6.18
C LEU A 78 4.08 -7.74 7.36
N PHE A 79 3.17 -8.71 7.42
CA PHE A 79 3.13 -9.73 8.46
C PHE A 79 2.68 -11.10 7.91
N PRO A 80 2.97 -12.21 8.62
CA PRO A 80 2.55 -13.54 8.19
C PRO A 80 1.10 -13.83 8.58
N ILE A 81 0.34 -14.37 7.64
CA ILE A 81 -1.00 -14.94 7.85
C ILE A 81 -0.83 -16.36 8.42
N THR A 82 -0.79 -16.46 9.74
CA THR A 82 -0.77 -17.75 10.45
C THR A 82 -2.18 -18.21 10.85
N GLU A 83 -2.33 -19.46 11.26
CA GLU A 83 -3.60 -19.96 11.80
C GLU A 83 -4.06 -19.18 13.03
N LYS A 84 -3.12 -18.80 13.92
CA LYS A 84 -3.39 -17.95 15.09
C LYS A 84 -3.95 -16.60 14.65
N TYR A 85 -3.36 -15.98 13.62
CA TYR A 85 -3.86 -14.73 13.06
C TYR A 85 -5.28 -14.86 12.52
N GLU A 86 -5.58 -15.92 11.75
CA GLU A 86 -6.92 -16.13 11.18
C GLU A 86 -8.00 -16.34 12.25
N ILE A 87 -7.67 -17.01 13.36
CA ILE A 87 -8.58 -17.13 14.51
C ILE A 87 -8.86 -15.74 15.10
N CYS A 88 -7.82 -14.97 15.44
CA CYS A 88 -7.98 -13.62 15.99
C CYS A 88 -8.75 -12.69 15.03
N ARG A 89 -8.49 -12.79 13.72
CA ARG A 89 -9.21 -12.02 12.70
C ARG A 89 -10.70 -12.34 12.69
N THR A 90 -11.05 -13.61 12.81
CA THR A 90 -12.45 -14.05 12.80
C THR A 90 -13.18 -13.59 14.06
N GLU A 91 -12.54 -13.70 15.23
CA GLU A 91 -13.08 -13.20 16.50
C GLU A 91 -13.28 -11.67 16.48
N GLU A 92 -12.31 -10.92 15.95
CA GLU A 92 -12.39 -9.47 15.78
C GLU A 92 -13.54 -9.08 14.84
N GLU A 93 -13.69 -9.79 13.72
CA GLU A 93 -14.77 -9.59 12.76
C GLU A 93 -16.15 -9.83 13.39
N GLU A 94 -16.33 -10.93 14.13
CA GLU A 94 -17.59 -11.24 14.82
C GLU A 94 -17.91 -10.24 15.93
N LYS A 95 -16.90 -9.83 16.70
CA LYS A 95 -17.04 -8.82 17.75
C LYS A 95 -17.50 -7.49 17.17
N ILE A 96 -16.87 -7.03 16.09
CA ILE A 96 -17.23 -5.75 15.48
C ILE A 96 -18.61 -5.82 14.80
N LYS A 97 -18.96 -6.93 14.16
CA LYS A 97 -20.32 -7.10 13.58
C LYS A 97 -21.41 -7.10 14.64
N SER A 98 -21.12 -7.61 15.85
CA SER A 98 -22.10 -7.70 16.93
C SER A 98 -22.18 -6.43 17.79
N GLN A 99 -21.05 -5.76 18.05
CA GLN A 99 -20.97 -4.59 18.93
C GLN A 99 -21.00 -3.27 18.16
N GLY A 100 -20.68 -3.30 16.86
CA GLY A 100 -20.46 -2.11 16.05
C GLY A 100 -19.06 -1.51 16.29
N GLN A 101 -18.69 -0.60 15.40
CA GLN A 101 -17.54 0.30 15.56
C GLN A 101 -17.84 1.61 14.81
N ASP A 102 -17.15 2.67 15.19
CA ASP A 102 -17.24 3.96 14.52
C ASP A 102 -16.21 4.04 13.38
N VAL A 103 -16.71 4.07 12.14
CA VAL A 103 -15.90 4.32 10.93
C VAL A 103 -16.42 5.58 10.26
N THR A 104 -15.57 6.59 10.13
CA THR A 104 -15.93 7.83 9.43
C THR A 104 -16.18 7.55 7.94
N SER A 105 -17.13 8.28 7.35
CA SER A 105 -17.41 8.22 5.91
C SER A 105 -16.25 8.69 5.03
N SER A 106 -15.29 9.42 5.61
CA SER A 106 -14.12 9.96 4.91
C SER A 106 -13.09 8.88 4.58
N VAL A 107 -13.11 7.72 5.25
CA VAL A 107 -12.15 6.64 5.03
C VAL A 107 -12.35 6.02 3.65
N TYR A 108 -11.31 6.08 2.83
CA TYR A 108 -11.25 5.36 1.57
C TYR A 108 -10.81 3.91 1.84
N PHE A 109 -11.75 2.98 1.67
CA PHE A 109 -11.52 1.54 1.82
C PHE A 109 -11.87 0.78 0.54
N MET A 110 -11.09 -0.24 0.21
CA MET A 110 -11.33 -1.15 -0.91
C MET A 110 -10.98 -2.57 -0.54
N LYS A 111 -11.76 -3.53 -1.03
CA LYS A 111 -11.52 -4.95 -0.78
C LYS A 111 -10.43 -5.50 -1.70
N GLN A 112 -9.79 -6.55 -1.21
CA GLN A 112 -8.88 -7.38 -1.98
C GLN A 112 -9.62 -8.58 -2.51
N THR A 113 -9.74 -8.64 -3.82
CA THR A 113 -10.33 -9.77 -4.55
C THR A 113 -9.31 -10.43 -5.50
N ILE A 114 -8.15 -9.79 -5.70
CA ILE A 114 -7.01 -10.29 -6.47
C ILE A 114 -5.96 -10.88 -5.51
N SER A 115 -5.51 -12.11 -5.78
CA SER A 115 -4.45 -12.75 -4.98
C SER A 115 -3.11 -12.06 -5.19
N ASN A 116 -2.33 -11.88 -4.11
CA ASN A 116 -1.05 -11.16 -4.05
C ASN A 116 -1.08 -9.65 -4.39
N ALA A 117 -2.26 -9.05 -4.60
CA ALA A 117 -2.39 -7.61 -4.83
C ALA A 117 -2.30 -6.73 -3.55
N CYS A 118 -2.01 -7.34 -2.40
CA CYS A 118 -2.03 -6.68 -1.08
C CYS A 118 -1.11 -5.46 -1.02
N GLY A 119 0.08 -5.51 -1.61
CA GLY A 119 1.00 -4.36 -1.64
C GLY A 119 0.43 -3.17 -2.42
N THR A 120 -0.15 -3.41 -3.60
CA THR A 120 -0.84 -2.36 -4.38
C THR A 120 -2.02 -1.78 -3.64
N ILE A 121 -2.82 -2.63 -3.00
CA ILE A 121 -4.00 -2.20 -2.23
C ILE A 121 -3.57 -1.36 -1.01
N GLY A 122 -2.54 -1.78 -0.28
CA GLY A 122 -1.97 -1.02 0.82
C GLY A 122 -1.46 0.35 0.37
N LEU A 123 -0.79 0.43 -0.79
CA LEU A 123 -0.34 1.70 -1.36
C LEU A 123 -1.50 2.60 -1.78
N ILE A 124 -2.55 2.05 -2.41
CA ILE A 124 -3.77 2.80 -2.74
C ILE A 124 -4.43 3.31 -1.45
N HIS A 125 -4.55 2.48 -0.41
CA HIS A 125 -5.09 2.89 0.89
C HIS A 125 -4.29 4.02 1.53
N ALA A 126 -2.96 3.92 1.54
CA ALA A 126 -2.07 4.95 2.09
C ALA A 126 -2.25 6.30 1.36
N ILE A 127 -2.30 6.29 0.03
CA ILE A 127 -2.38 7.52 -0.77
C ILE A 127 -3.80 8.09 -0.78
N ALA A 128 -4.83 7.25 -0.90
CA ALA A 128 -6.23 7.68 -0.96
C ALA A 128 -6.66 8.41 0.32
N ASN A 129 -6.25 7.90 1.48
CA ASN A 129 -6.58 8.50 2.77
C ASN A 129 -5.69 9.72 3.12
N ASN A 130 -4.65 9.99 2.33
CA ASN A 130 -3.79 11.17 2.47
C ASN A 130 -3.85 12.09 1.26
N LYS A 131 -4.92 12.01 0.44
CA LYS A 131 -5.04 12.71 -0.85
C LYS A 131 -4.76 14.21 -0.75
N ASP A 132 -5.14 14.86 0.35
CA ASP A 132 -4.95 16.30 0.56
C ASP A 132 -3.47 16.69 0.76
N LYS A 133 -2.64 15.75 1.23
CA LYS A 133 -1.19 15.93 1.42
C LYS A 133 -0.40 15.57 0.16
N MET A 134 -1.06 14.95 -0.82
CA MET A 134 -0.43 14.32 -1.98
C MET A 134 -0.51 15.21 -3.22
N HIS A 135 0.62 15.39 -3.89
CA HIS A 135 0.69 16.11 -5.17
C HIS A 135 0.80 15.12 -6.32
N PHE A 136 -0.17 15.15 -7.22
CA PHE A 136 -0.21 14.27 -8.39
C PHE A 136 0.23 15.02 -9.64
N GLU A 137 1.04 14.37 -10.47
CA GLU A 137 1.44 14.89 -11.78
C GLU A 137 0.27 14.92 -12.76
N SER A 138 0.39 15.79 -13.77
CA SER A 138 -0.62 15.90 -14.83
C SER A 138 -0.69 14.60 -15.63
N GLY A 139 -1.82 13.91 -15.58
CA GLY A 139 -2.00 12.62 -16.24
C GLY A 139 -1.82 11.40 -15.34
N SER A 140 -1.55 11.58 -14.04
CA SER A 140 -1.44 10.48 -13.06
C SER A 140 -2.58 9.49 -13.16
N THR A 141 -2.23 8.21 -13.35
CA THR A 141 -3.17 7.10 -13.42
C THR A 141 -3.85 6.87 -12.06
N LEU A 142 -3.09 6.99 -10.97
CA LEU A 142 -3.63 6.83 -9.62
C LEU A 142 -4.61 7.95 -9.26
N LYS A 143 -4.31 9.21 -9.62
CA LYS A 143 -5.25 10.31 -9.42
C LYS A 143 -6.60 10.02 -10.08
N LYS A 144 -6.59 9.56 -11.34
CA LYS A 144 -7.80 9.22 -12.09
C LYS A 144 -8.54 8.04 -11.46
N PHE A 145 -7.82 7.00 -11.05
CA PHE A 145 -8.39 5.88 -10.31
C PHE A 145 -9.15 6.36 -9.07
N LEU A 146 -8.52 7.21 -8.23
CA LEU A 146 -9.12 7.74 -7.01
C LEU A 146 -10.31 8.68 -7.28
N GLU A 147 -10.30 9.41 -8.38
CA GLU A 147 -11.41 10.28 -8.78
C GLU A 147 -12.62 9.48 -9.27
N GLU A 148 -12.40 8.46 -10.11
CA GLU A 148 -13.49 7.61 -10.64
C GLU A 148 -14.08 6.69 -9.57
N SER A 149 -13.26 6.26 -8.60
CA SER A 149 -13.67 5.32 -7.55
C SER A 149 -14.14 5.99 -6.25
N ALA A 150 -14.17 7.32 -6.19
CA ALA A 150 -14.51 8.08 -4.99
C ALA A 150 -15.89 7.71 -4.43
N SER A 151 -16.91 7.58 -5.28
CA SER A 151 -18.29 7.25 -4.89
C SER A 151 -18.64 5.76 -4.93
N MET A 152 -17.68 4.90 -5.26
CA MET A 152 -17.89 3.45 -5.37
C MET A 152 -17.86 2.79 -3.98
N SER A 153 -18.58 1.68 -3.83
CA SER A 153 -18.48 0.82 -2.64
C SER A 153 -17.11 0.11 -2.57
N PRO A 154 -16.69 -0.40 -1.39
CA PRO A 154 -15.44 -1.16 -1.28
C PRO A 154 -15.34 -2.36 -2.22
N GLU A 155 -16.47 -3.04 -2.48
CA GLU A 155 -16.55 -4.15 -3.45
C GLU A 155 -16.46 -3.68 -4.89
N GLU A 156 -17.09 -2.55 -5.22
CA GLU A 156 -17.02 -1.94 -6.55
C GLU A 156 -15.62 -1.43 -6.87
N ARG A 157 -14.92 -0.84 -5.88
CA ARG A 157 -13.51 -0.44 -5.98
C ARG A 157 -12.60 -1.64 -6.30
N ALA A 158 -12.85 -2.78 -5.66
CA ALA A 158 -12.12 -4.02 -5.91
C ALA A 158 -12.35 -4.52 -7.34
N ARG A 159 -13.61 -4.59 -7.79
CA ARG A 159 -13.95 -4.94 -9.17
C ARG A 159 -13.39 -3.95 -10.18
N TYR A 160 -13.36 -2.66 -9.85
CA TYR A 160 -12.79 -1.63 -10.71
C TYR A 160 -11.28 -1.83 -10.90
N LEU A 161 -10.57 -2.28 -9.86
CA LEU A 161 -9.18 -2.71 -9.99
C LEU A 161 -9.02 -3.98 -10.84
N GLU A 162 -9.98 -4.92 -10.77
CA GLU A 162 -10.00 -6.13 -11.59
C GLU A 162 -10.39 -5.91 -13.05
N ASN A 163 -11.14 -4.84 -13.34
CA ASN A 163 -11.97 -4.78 -14.55
C ASN A 163 -11.17 -4.94 -15.86
N TYR A 164 -11.65 -5.90 -16.65
CA TYR A 164 -11.15 -6.31 -17.97
C TYR A 164 -12.04 -5.83 -19.13
N ASP A 165 -12.94 -4.86 -18.91
CA ASP A 165 -13.98 -4.52 -19.90
C ASP A 165 -13.42 -3.73 -21.11
N VAL A 166 -12.94 -4.51 -22.09
CA VAL A 166 -12.12 -4.08 -23.23
C VAL A 166 -12.79 -2.92 -23.97
N GLY A 167 -12.12 -1.76 -23.99
CA GLY A 167 -12.57 -0.57 -24.72
C GLY A 167 -12.98 0.61 -23.83
N THR A 168 -13.03 0.42 -22.52
CA THR A 168 -13.30 1.51 -21.57
C THR A 168 -12.00 2.06 -20.98
N PHE A 169 -11.95 3.36 -20.71
CA PHE A 169 -10.78 4.05 -20.14
C PHE A 169 -10.33 3.43 -18.80
N SER A 170 -11.25 2.87 -18.02
CA SER A 170 -10.99 2.13 -16.78
C SER A 170 -10.07 0.91 -16.95
N VAL A 171 -10.10 0.25 -18.13
CA VAL A 171 -9.17 -0.85 -18.43
C VAL A 171 -7.74 -0.35 -18.59
N LEU A 172 -7.55 0.84 -19.15
CA LEU A 172 -6.20 1.41 -19.28
C LEU A 172 -5.61 1.72 -17.90
N ILE A 173 -6.43 2.19 -16.96
CA ILE A 173 -6.04 2.47 -15.59
C ILE A 173 -5.70 1.17 -14.84
N SER A 174 -6.61 0.18 -14.85
CA SER A 174 -6.37 -1.12 -14.22
C SER A 174 -5.17 -1.85 -14.83
N CYS A 175 -5.04 -1.86 -16.16
CA CYS A 175 -3.88 -2.45 -16.85
C CYS A 175 -2.58 -1.73 -16.49
N ALA A 176 -2.58 -0.40 -16.42
CA ALA A 176 -1.41 0.34 -16.01
C ALA A 176 -0.99 -0.01 -14.58
N ILE A 177 -1.93 -0.03 -13.62
CA ILE A 177 -1.65 -0.42 -12.23
C ILE A 177 -1.12 -1.87 -12.16
N ARG A 178 -1.74 -2.80 -12.90
CA ARG A 178 -1.30 -4.20 -12.96
C ARG A 178 0.09 -4.35 -13.56
N VAL A 179 0.38 -3.70 -14.68
CA VAL A 179 1.69 -3.77 -15.36
C VAL A 179 2.78 -3.13 -14.49
N THR A 180 2.46 -2.00 -13.85
CA THR A 180 3.32 -1.38 -12.84
C THR A 180 3.62 -2.33 -11.70
N HIS A 181 2.59 -2.97 -11.14
CA HIS A 181 2.76 -3.96 -10.09
C HIS A 181 3.62 -5.16 -10.53
N GLU A 182 3.33 -5.74 -11.69
CA GLU A 182 4.09 -6.88 -12.24
C GLU A 182 5.56 -6.53 -12.47
N THR A 183 5.83 -5.30 -12.93
CA THR A 183 7.21 -4.80 -13.11
C THR A 183 7.90 -4.68 -11.75
N SER A 184 7.28 -4.00 -10.78
CA SER A 184 7.84 -3.83 -9.44
C SER A 184 7.98 -5.12 -8.65
N ALA A 185 7.20 -6.15 -8.96
CA ALA A 185 7.36 -7.46 -8.33
C ALA A 185 8.61 -8.22 -8.79
N HIS A 186 9.18 -7.86 -9.95
CA HIS A 186 10.49 -8.34 -10.41
C HIS A 186 11.64 -7.42 -9.97
N GLU A 187 11.34 -6.32 -9.27
CA GLU A 187 12.31 -5.43 -8.65
C GLU A 187 12.52 -5.85 -7.18
N GLY A 188 13.67 -5.48 -6.61
CA GLY A 188 14.03 -5.85 -5.24
C GLY A 188 15.36 -6.59 -5.16
N GLN A 189 15.71 -7.03 -3.95
CA GLN A 189 16.94 -7.77 -3.70
C GLN A 189 16.74 -9.28 -3.84
N THR A 190 15.49 -9.74 -3.93
CA THR A 190 15.11 -11.15 -4.08
C THR A 190 14.47 -11.40 -5.45
N GLU A 191 14.66 -12.61 -6.00
CA GLU A 191 13.92 -13.00 -7.20
C GLU A 191 12.45 -13.26 -6.84
N ALA A 192 11.54 -12.80 -7.70
CA ALA A 192 10.12 -13.04 -7.55
C ALA A 192 9.84 -14.56 -7.46
N PRO A 193 9.08 -15.03 -6.45
CA PRO A 193 8.74 -16.44 -6.34
C PRO A 193 7.84 -16.86 -7.50
N ASN A 194 7.72 -18.17 -7.73
CA ASN A 194 6.77 -18.67 -8.73
C ASN A 194 5.35 -18.21 -8.37
N ILE A 195 4.57 -17.79 -9.37
CA ILE A 195 3.19 -17.36 -9.20
C ILE A 195 2.34 -18.40 -8.44
N ASP A 196 2.66 -19.69 -8.54
CA ASP A 196 1.93 -20.75 -7.86
C ASP A 196 2.31 -20.95 -6.38
N GLU A 197 3.44 -20.40 -5.92
CA GLU A 197 3.89 -20.52 -4.54
C GLU A 197 2.94 -19.85 -3.56
N LYS A 198 2.67 -20.55 -2.46
CA LYS A 198 1.77 -20.05 -1.42
C LYS A 198 2.47 -18.93 -0.66
N VAL A 199 2.04 -17.70 -0.91
CA VAL A 199 2.52 -16.52 -0.18
C VAL A 199 1.69 -16.39 1.08
N ASP A 200 2.34 -16.61 2.22
CA ASP A 200 1.71 -16.46 3.54
C ASP A 200 1.98 -15.08 4.16
N LEU A 201 2.53 -14.12 3.41
CA LEU A 201 2.80 -12.75 3.87
C LEU A 201 1.75 -11.77 3.33
N HIS A 202 1.40 -10.77 4.12
CA HIS A 202 0.32 -9.84 3.80
C HIS A 202 0.62 -8.40 4.23
N PHE A 203 0.26 -7.46 3.36
CA PHE A 203 0.38 -6.03 3.63
C PHE A 203 -0.94 -5.44 4.13
N ILE A 204 -0.85 -4.59 5.15
CA ILE A 204 -1.92 -3.71 5.61
C ILE A 204 -1.43 -2.27 5.67
N ALA A 205 -2.36 -1.32 5.58
CA ALA A 205 -2.06 0.10 5.76
C ALA A 205 -2.65 0.63 7.07
N LEU A 206 -1.85 1.40 7.80
CA LEU A 206 -2.24 2.14 9.00
C LEU A 206 -2.21 3.63 8.68
N VAL A 207 -3.35 4.31 8.84
CA VAL A 207 -3.53 5.72 8.44
C VAL A 207 -4.31 6.50 9.50
N HIS A 208 -4.04 7.80 9.59
CA HIS A 208 -4.82 8.75 10.38
C HIS A 208 -5.91 9.37 9.50
N VAL A 209 -7.18 9.25 9.90
CA VAL A 209 -8.32 9.91 9.26
C VAL A 209 -9.28 10.44 10.33
N ASP A 210 -9.67 11.71 10.25
CA ASP A 210 -10.62 12.36 11.17
C ASP A 210 -10.33 12.10 12.66
N GLY A 211 -9.05 12.20 13.07
CA GLY A 211 -8.62 12.03 14.47
C GLY A 211 -8.50 10.58 14.94
N HIS A 212 -8.67 9.60 14.06
CA HIS A 212 -8.66 8.18 14.41
C HIS A 212 -7.64 7.38 13.59
N LEU A 213 -7.08 6.34 14.20
CA LEU A 213 -6.18 5.38 13.59
C LEU A 213 -6.98 4.26 12.94
N TYR A 214 -6.87 4.13 11.63
CA TYR A 214 -7.52 3.08 10.88
C TYR A 214 -6.52 2.08 10.33
N GLU A 215 -6.80 0.80 10.56
CA GLU A 215 -6.19 -0.32 9.85
C GLU A 215 -7.04 -0.67 8.63
N LEU A 216 -6.40 -0.66 7.47
CA LEU A 216 -6.98 -0.95 6.18
C LEU A 216 -6.39 -2.24 5.65
N ASP A 217 -7.13 -3.33 5.86
CA ASP A 217 -6.86 -4.65 5.31
C ASP A 217 -7.94 -5.00 4.28
N GLY A 218 -7.56 -5.13 3.01
CA GLY A 218 -8.48 -5.50 1.94
C GLY A 218 -9.12 -6.88 2.11
N ARG A 219 -8.53 -7.78 2.92
CA ARG A 219 -9.10 -9.10 3.24
C ARG A 219 -10.22 -9.02 4.29
N LYS A 220 -10.26 -7.95 5.08
CA LYS A 220 -11.30 -7.73 6.09
C LYS A 220 -12.56 -7.13 5.45
N PRO A 221 -13.75 -7.33 6.06
CA PRO A 221 -14.98 -6.77 5.52
C PRO A 221 -15.08 -5.24 5.61
N PHE A 222 -14.35 -4.62 6.55
CA PHE A 222 -14.38 -3.19 6.86
C PHE A 222 -13.04 -2.73 7.46
N PRO A 223 -12.72 -1.42 7.45
CA PRO A 223 -11.62 -0.83 8.21
C PRO A 223 -11.72 -1.15 9.70
N ILE A 224 -10.61 -1.24 10.42
CA ILE A 224 -10.61 -1.40 11.89
C ILE A 224 -10.17 -0.11 12.55
N ASN A 225 -11.02 0.45 13.40
CA ASN A 225 -10.69 1.63 14.20
C ASN A 225 -9.89 1.21 15.45
N HIS A 226 -8.65 1.69 15.57
CA HIS A 226 -7.75 1.41 16.70
C HIS A 226 -7.76 2.49 17.78
N GLY A 227 -8.58 3.52 17.65
CA GLY A 227 -8.73 4.61 18.61
C GLY A 227 -8.24 5.95 18.08
N GLU A 228 -8.04 6.90 18.99
CA GLU A 228 -7.60 8.26 18.65
C GLU A 228 -6.13 8.30 18.23
N THR A 229 -5.82 9.14 17.24
CA THR A 229 -4.45 9.46 16.83
C THR A 229 -4.40 10.88 16.26
N SER A 230 -3.21 11.36 15.93
CA SER A 230 -2.99 12.68 15.32
C SER A 230 -1.94 12.58 14.21
N ASP A 231 -1.83 13.64 13.40
CA ASP A 231 -0.78 13.71 12.37
C ASP A 231 0.64 13.64 12.97
N GLU A 232 0.80 14.11 14.21
CA GLU A 232 2.07 14.12 14.93
C GLU A 232 2.42 12.80 15.60
N THR A 233 1.41 12.02 16.02
CA THR A 233 1.59 10.77 16.79
C THR A 233 1.31 9.50 15.98
N LEU A 234 0.91 9.63 14.71
CA LEU A 234 0.55 8.51 13.84
C LEU A 234 1.63 7.42 13.82
N LEU A 235 2.92 7.79 13.76
CA LEU A 235 4.00 6.81 13.69
C LEU A 235 4.02 5.96 14.96
N GLU A 236 4.00 6.59 16.12
CA GLU A 236 4.04 5.92 17.42
C GLU A 236 2.79 5.06 17.63
N ASP A 237 1.60 5.61 17.35
CA ASP A 237 0.32 4.92 17.55
C ASP A 237 0.16 3.72 16.58
N ALA A 238 0.59 3.88 15.33
CA ALA A 238 0.62 2.78 14.35
C ALA A 238 1.58 1.67 14.78
N ILE A 239 2.74 2.03 15.34
CA ILE A 239 3.71 1.04 15.81
C ILE A 239 3.20 0.29 17.05
N GLU A 240 2.40 0.91 17.92
CA GLU A 240 1.70 0.18 18.99
C GLU A 240 0.71 -0.85 18.44
N VAL A 241 0.05 -0.57 17.31
CA VAL A 241 -0.76 -1.58 16.61
C VAL A 241 0.14 -2.69 16.06
N CYS A 242 1.26 -2.35 15.40
CA CYS A 242 2.22 -3.35 14.91
C CYS A 242 2.74 -4.27 16.03
N LYS A 243 3.03 -3.72 17.22
CA LYS A 243 3.42 -4.51 18.41
C LYS A 243 2.35 -5.52 18.80
N LYS A 244 1.06 -5.13 18.81
CA LYS A 244 -0.04 -6.07 19.08
C LYS A 244 -0.09 -7.22 18.07
N PHE A 245 0.25 -6.98 16.80
CA PHE A 245 0.34 -8.05 15.80
C PHE A 245 1.49 -9.00 16.11
N MET A 246 2.66 -8.49 16.52
CA MET A 246 3.82 -9.30 16.89
C MET A 246 3.61 -10.07 18.20
N GLU A 247 2.95 -9.47 19.20
CA GLU A 247 2.63 -10.11 20.48
C GLU A 247 1.63 -11.28 20.33
N ARG A 248 0.74 -11.21 19.32
CA ARG A 248 -0.19 -12.30 19.01
C ARG A 248 0.52 -13.54 18.46
N ASP A 249 1.68 -13.37 17.82
CA ASP A 249 2.48 -14.48 17.30
C ASP A 249 3.97 -14.31 17.67
N PRO A 250 4.36 -14.58 18.93
CA PRO A 250 5.68 -14.27 19.45
C PRO A 250 6.81 -15.12 18.84
N ASP A 251 6.45 -16.20 18.16
CA ASP A 251 7.39 -17.11 17.49
C ASP A 251 7.75 -16.62 16.07
N GLU A 252 7.03 -15.62 15.54
CA GLU A 252 7.24 -15.10 14.20
C GLU A 252 8.21 -13.92 14.15
N LEU A 253 9.11 -13.98 13.17
CA LEU A 253 10.09 -12.93 12.90
C LEU A 253 9.85 -12.24 11.56
N ARG A 254 8.89 -12.75 10.76
CA ARG A 254 8.65 -12.33 9.37
C ARG A 254 7.79 -11.08 9.28
N PHE A 255 8.19 -10.03 10.00
CA PHE A 255 7.54 -8.73 9.97
C PHE A 255 8.44 -7.70 9.31
N ASN A 256 7.84 -6.78 8.55
CA ASN A 256 8.52 -5.60 8.04
C ASN A 256 7.56 -4.42 8.10
N ALA A 257 8.06 -3.23 8.46
CA ALA A 257 7.28 -2.00 8.43
C ALA A 257 8.01 -0.92 7.62
N ILE A 258 7.27 -0.25 6.75
CA ILE A 258 7.74 0.92 6.00
C ILE A 258 6.81 2.10 6.27
N ALA A 259 7.38 3.28 6.50
CA ALA A 259 6.64 4.50 6.83
C ALA A 259 6.67 5.50 5.67
N LEU A 260 5.52 6.02 5.26
CA LEU A 260 5.41 7.07 4.25
C LEU A 260 5.68 8.44 4.89
N SER A 261 6.91 8.90 4.74
CA SER A 261 7.44 10.13 5.33
C SER A 261 7.62 11.24 4.29
N ALA A 262 7.64 12.49 4.76
CA ALA A 262 8.01 13.62 3.90
C ALA A 262 9.49 13.50 3.47
N ALA A 263 9.75 13.78 2.19
CA ALA A 263 11.08 13.70 1.56
C ALA A 263 11.70 15.08 1.30
#